data_AF-A0A850T988-F1
#
_entry.id   AF-A0A850T988-F1
#
_cell.length_a   1.000
_cell.length_b   1.000
_cell.length_c   1.000
_cell.angle_alpha   90.00
_cell.angle_beta   90.00
_cell.angle_gamma   90.00
#
_symmetry.space_group_name_H-M   'P 1'
#
loop_
_entity.id
_entity.type
_entity.pdbx_description
1 polymer ?
#
loop_
_entity_poly.entity_id
_entity_poly.type
_entity_poly.pdbx_seq_one_letter_code
_entity_poly.pdbx_strand_id
1 'polypeptide(L)'
;MSSKTIHYNLESRRAIRRSRRNRKTRYRKPRFDNRTRAEGWLPPSLKSWVYNIETWVNRLCRFCNIQAISMELVRFDMQKIQNPEISGVAYQQGEFMGYEVREYL
;
A
#
# COMPACT_ATOMS: atom_id res chain seq x y z
N MET A 1 -30.24 7.95 12.70
CA MET A 1 -29.33 9.07 13.04
C MET A 1 -29.14 9.95 11.80
N SER A 2 -29.23 11.28 11.93
CA SER A 2 -29.06 12.20 10.80
C SER A 2 -27.63 12.19 10.24
N SER A 3 -27.47 12.32 8.92
CA SER A 3 -26.16 12.36 8.24
C SER A 3 -25.22 13.42 8.84
N LYS A 4 -25.77 14.57 9.27
CA LYS A 4 -25.03 15.65 9.94
C LYS A 4 -24.42 15.20 11.29
N THR A 5 -25.14 14.37 12.04
CA THR A 5 -24.67 13.81 13.32
C THR A 5 -23.49 12.87 13.10
N ILE A 6 -23.52 12.06 12.03
CA ILE A 6 -22.43 11.15 11.67
C ILE A 6 -21.18 11.96 11.32
N HIS A 7 -21.31 12.99 10.46
CA HIS A 7 -20.22 13.88 10.09
C HIS A 7 -19.55 14.52 11.30
N TYR A 8 -20.33 15.17 12.18
CA TYR A 8 -19.82 15.82 13.39
C TYR A 8 -19.08 14.85 14.32
N ASN A 9 -19.63 13.65 14.51
CA ASN A 9 -19.00 12.61 15.33
C ASN A 9 -17.68 12.10 14.73
N LEU A 10 -17.52 12.13 13.40
CA LEU A 10 -16.26 11.78 12.74
C LEU A 10 -15.22 12.90 12.90
N GLU A 11 -15.62 14.16 12.77
CA GLU A 11 -14.74 15.32 12.96
C GLU A 11 -14.24 15.45 14.39
N SER A 12 -15.12 15.34 15.39
CA SER A 12 -14.74 15.38 16.81
C SER A 12 -13.73 14.27 17.14
N ARG A 13 -13.98 13.03 16.67
CA ARG A 13 -13.03 11.92 16.82
C ARG A 13 -11.70 12.18 16.13
N ARG A 14 -11.68 12.85 14.96
CA ARG A 14 -10.45 13.24 14.26
C ARG A 14 -9.65 14.29 15.04
N ALA A 15 -10.32 15.33 15.55
CA ALA A 15 -9.70 16.44 16.31
C ALA A 15 -9.04 15.93 17.59
N ILE A 16 -9.75 15.11 18.37
CA ILE A 16 -9.23 14.51 19.60
C ILE A 16 -7.99 13.64 19.32
N ARG A 17 -8.02 12.81 18.27
CA ARG A 17 -6.85 11.98 17.88
C ARG A 17 -5.64 12.83 17.50
N ARG A 18 -5.84 13.93 16.76
CA ARG A 18 -4.76 14.87 16.41
C ARG A 18 -4.18 15.54 17.66
N SER A 19 -5.01 16.08 18.54
CA SER A 19 -4.58 16.71 19.80
C SER A 19 -3.77 15.75 20.67
N ARG A 20 -4.19 14.49 20.80
CA ARG A 20 -3.43 13.46 21.53
C ARG A 20 -2.08 13.15 20.87
N ARG A 21 -2.00 13.13 19.53
CA ARG A 21 -0.74 12.91 18.81
C ARG A 21 0.25 14.06 18.99
N ASN A 22 -0.22 15.30 18.92
CA ASN A 22 0.61 16.51 19.07
C ASN A 22 1.08 16.73 20.51
N ARG A 23 0.25 16.43 21.52
CA ARG A 23 0.65 16.56 22.94
C ARG A 23 1.58 15.44 23.43
N LYS A 24 1.62 14.31 22.71
CA LYS A 24 2.45 13.14 23.04
C LYS A 24 3.38 12.85 21.86
N THR A 25 4.23 13.81 21.53
CA THR A 25 5.28 13.73 20.48
C THR A 25 6.54 12.98 20.94
N ARG A 26 6.43 12.09 21.94
CA ARG A 26 7.49 11.11 22.18
C ARG A 26 7.54 10.15 20.99
N TYR A 27 8.75 9.74 20.59
CA TYR A 27 8.99 8.79 19.50
C TYR A 27 7.97 7.63 19.52
N ARG A 28 7.31 7.40 18.39
CA ARG A 28 6.43 6.24 18.19
C ARG A 28 7.16 5.24 17.30
N LYS A 29 7.70 4.18 17.91
CA LYS A 29 8.30 3.07 17.16
C LYS A 29 7.32 2.58 16.10
N PRO A 30 7.75 2.37 14.84
CA PRO A 30 6.90 1.80 13.82
C PRO A 30 6.32 0.47 14.29
N ARG A 31 5.02 0.28 14.04
CA ARG A 31 4.23 -0.86 14.55
C ARG A 31 4.11 -1.96 13.50
N PHE A 32 5.20 -2.31 12.82
CA PHE A 32 5.16 -3.38 11.82
C PHE A 32 4.80 -4.71 12.49
N ASP A 33 5.47 -5.04 13.61
CA ASP A 33 5.24 -6.27 14.38
C ASP A 33 3.91 -6.25 15.16
N ASN A 34 3.48 -5.07 15.62
CA ASN A 34 2.26 -4.93 16.42
C ASN A 34 0.98 -4.91 15.56
N ARG A 35 1.10 -5.00 14.24
CA ARG A 35 -0.03 -5.21 13.33
C ARG A 35 -0.06 -6.67 12.95
N THR A 36 -0.47 -7.53 13.88
CA THR A 36 -0.71 -8.94 13.59
C THR A 36 -1.81 -9.06 12.55
N ARG A 37 -1.50 -9.65 11.42
CA ARG A 37 -2.45 -10.04 10.38
C ARG A 37 -2.56 -11.56 10.43
N ALA A 38 -3.76 -12.08 10.22
CA ALA A 38 -3.94 -13.51 10.08
C ALA A 38 -3.10 -14.03 8.90
N GLU A 39 -2.68 -15.28 8.97
CA GLU A 39 -2.06 -15.96 7.84
C GLU A 39 -2.98 -15.90 6.62
N GLY A 40 -2.43 -15.58 5.45
CA GLY A 40 -3.22 -15.37 4.22
C GLY A 40 -4.03 -14.07 4.16
N TRP A 41 -3.89 -13.16 5.13
CA TRP A 41 -4.56 -11.86 5.06
C TRP A 41 -4.04 -11.04 3.86
N LEU A 42 -4.95 -10.69 2.96
CA LEU A 42 -4.72 -9.74 1.88
C LEU A 42 -5.32 -8.37 2.25
N PRO A 43 -4.61 -7.26 1.95
CA PRO A 43 -5.18 -5.93 2.09
C PRO A 43 -6.42 -5.78 1.19
N PRO A 44 -7.41 -4.96 1.59
CA PRO A 44 -8.66 -4.80 0.83
C PRO A 44 -8.47 -4.46 -0.65
N SER A 45 -7.42 -3.69 -0.98
CA SER A 45 -7.08 -3.36 -2.37
C SER A 45 -6.70 -4.60 -3.20
N LEU A 46 -5.79 -5.44 -2.69
CA LEU A 46 -5.41 -6.68 -3.36
C LEU A 46 -6.58 -7.66 -3.42
N LYS A 47 -7.37 -7.74 -2.34
CA LYS A 47 -8.56 -8.58 -2.29
C LYS A 47 -9.60 -8.20 -3.35
N SER A 48 -9.85 -6.89 -3.52
CA SER A 48 -10.74 -6.39 -4.57
C SER A 48 -10.23 -6.70 -5.97
N TRP A 49 -8.91 -6.62 -6.20
CA TRP A 49 -8.30 -7.00 -7.47
C TRP A 49 -8.53 -8.47 -7.80
N VAL A 50 -8.22 -9.36 -6.84
CA VAL A 50 -8.44 -10.80 -6.98
C VAL A 50 -9.90 -11.10 -7.31
N TYR A 51 -10.83 -10.53 -6.54
CA TYR A 51 -12.26 -10.76 -6.75
C TYR A 51 -12.81 -10.22 -8.07
N ASN A 52 -12.27 -9.12 -8.57
CA ASN A 52 -12.64 -8.62 -9.89
C ASN A 52 -12.22 -9.61 -10.99
N ILE A 53 -10.98 -10.10 -10.95
CA ILE A 53 -10.48 -11.09 -11.92
C ILE A 53 -11.31 -12.37 -11.84
N GLU A 54 -11.52 -12.90 -10.63
CA GLU A 54 -12.30 -14.11 -10.38
C GLU A 54 -13.74 -13.98 -10.91
N THR A 55 -14.38 -12.82 -10.70
CA THR A 55 -15.74 -12.56 -11.19
C THR A 55 -15.80 -12.68 -12.72
N TRP A 56 -14.82 -12.13 -13.43
CA TRP A 56 -14.79 -12.19 -14.89
C TRP A 56 -14.47 -13.58 -15.41
N VAL A 57 -13.49 -14.27 -14.82
CA VAL A 57 -13.17 -15.66 -15.17
C VAL A 57 -14.41 -16.53 -15.03
N ASN A 58 -15.10 -16.46 -13.89
CA ASN A 58 -16.31 -17.23 -13.64
C ASN A 58 -17.44 -16.90 -14.63
N ARG A 59 -17.55 -15.65 -15.07
CA ARG A 59 -18.53 -15.27 -16.09
C ARG A 59 -18.17 -15.87 -17.45
N LEU A 60 -16.91 -15.77 -17.87
CA LEU A 60 -16.47 -16.27 -19.18
C LEU A 60 -16.57 -17.81 -19.26
N CYS A 61 -16.18 -18.53 -18.20
CA CYS A 61 -16.31 -19.99 -18.11
C CYS A 61 -17.76 -20.48 -18.20
N ARG A 62 -18.76 -19.64 -17.85
CA ARG A 62 -20.18 -19.98 -18.02
C ARG A 62 -20.64 -19.93 -19.47
N PHE A 63 -20.03 -19.07 -20.29
CA PHE A 63 -20.44 -18.89 -21.69
C PHE A 63 -19.65 -19.76 -22.67
N CYS A 64 -18.42 -20.15 -22.32
CA CYS A 64 -17.57 -20.96 -23.18
C CYS A 64 -16.69 -21.90 -22.35
N ASN A 65 -16.36 -23.05 -22.93
CA ASN A 65 -15.44 -24.00 -22.30
C ASN A 65 -14.00 -23.50 -22.45
N ILE A 66 -13.51 -22.80 -21.42
CA ILE A 66 -12.14 -22.32 -21.35
C ILE A 66 -11.22 -23.49 -20.97
N GLN A 67 -10.36 -23.92 -21.90
CA GLN A 67 -9.44 -25.05 -21.68
C GLN A 67 -8.19 -24.68 -20.89
N ALA A 68 -7.73 -23.43 -20.98
CA ALA A 68 -6.55 -22.94 -20.28
C ALA A 68 -6.64 -21.44 -20.01
N ILE A 69 -6.06 -21.01 -18.89
CA ILE A 69 -5.89 -19.60 -18.51
C ILE A 69 -4.42 -19.38 -18.14
N SER A 70 -3.75 -18.48 -18.85
CA SER A 70 -2.40 -18.01 -18.52
C SER A 70 -2.46 -16.59 -17.98
N MET A 71 -1.69 -16.29 -16.93
CA MET A 71 -1.57 -14.94 -16.38
C MET A 71 -0.11 -14.54 -16.23
N GLU A 72 0.21 -13.31 -16.64
CA GLU A 72 1.51 -12.70 -16.41
C GLU A 72 1.39 -11.62 -15.34
N LEU A 73 2.08 -11.83 -14.23
CA LEU A 73 2.16 -10.87 -13.14
C LEU A 73 3.42 -10.02 -13.33
N VAL A 74 3.32 -8.93 -14.09
CA VAL A 74 4.46 -8.04 -14.31
C VAL A 74 4.64 -7.13 -13.11
N ARG A 75 5.74 -7.32 -12.39
CA ARG A 75 6.23 -6.35 -11.40
C ARG A 75 7.28 -5.49 -12.08
N PHE A 76 6.93 -4.25 -12.38
CA PHE A 76 7.90 -3.29 -12.89
C PHE A 76 8.78 -2.79 -11.75
N ASP A 77 10.07 -3.12 -11.81
CA ASP A 77 11.09 -2.52 -10.97
C ASP A 77 11.78 -1.42 -11.76
N MET A 78 11.31 -0.18 -11.55
CA MET A 78 11.80 0.98 -12.29
C MET A 78 13.30 1.23 -12.06
N GLN A 79 13.83 0.91 -10.88
CA GLN A 79 15.26 1.08 -10.60
C GLN A 79 16.09 0.02 -11.33
N LYS A 80 15.60 -1.22 -11.40
CA LYS A 80 16.28 -2.31 -12.11
C LYS A 80 16.24 -2.15 -13.62
N ILE A 81 15.22 -1.49 -14.16
CA ILE A 81 15.17 -1.10 -15.58
C ILE A 81 16.27 -0.08 -15.91
N GLN A 82 16.56 0.86 -15.00
CA GLN A 82 17.60 1.86 -15.19
C GLN A 82 19.01 1.32 -14.90
N ASN A 83 19.16 0.49 -13.87
CA ASN A 83 20.42 -0.15 -13.50
C ASN A 83 20.20 -1.65 -13.23
N PRO A 84 20.47 -2.53 -14.22
CA PRO A 84 20.25 -3.97 -14.09
C PRO A 84 21.03 -4.65 -12.96
N GLU A 85 22.18 -4.10 -12.58
CA GLU A 85 23.09 -4.63 -11.56
C GLU A 85 22.73 -4.17 -10.13
N ILE A 86 21.66 -3.37 -9.97
CA ILE A 86 21.25 -2.86 -8.67
C ILE A 86 20.92 -4.00 -7.69
N SER A 87 21.53 -3.95 -6.51
CA SER A 87 21.35 -4.99 -5.50
C SER A 87 21.46 -4.43 -4.07
N GLY A 88 20.74 -5.07 -3.13
CA GLY A 88 20.85 -4.81 -1.71
C GLY A 88 20.65 -3.34 -1.31
N VAL A 89 21.67 -2.75 -0.68
CA VAL A 89 21.65 -1.39 -0.13
C VAL A 89 21.51 -0.33 -1.25
N ALA A 90 21.90 -0.64 -2.48
CA ALA A 90 21.79 0.29 -3.61
C ALA A 90 20.33 0.69 -3.91
N TYR A 91 19.34 -0.15 -3.58
CA TYR A 91 17.92 0.23 -3.68
C TYR A 91 17.53 1.39 -2.75
N GLN A 92 18.24 1.52 -1.63
CA GLN A 92 18.00 2.56 -0.61
C GLN A 92 18.82 3.82 -0.89
N GLN A 93 19.94 3.68 -1.59
CA GLN A 93 20.83 4.76 -1.98
C GLN A 93 20.37 5.30 -3.33
N GLY A 94 19.50 6.32 -3.28
CA GLY A 94 19.14 7.06 -4.49
C GLY A 94 20.33 7.83 -5.07
N GLU A 95 20.13 8.48 -6.22
CA GLU A 95 21.16 9.22 -6.96
C GLU A 95 21.94 10.25 -6.10
N PHE A 96 21.29 10.81 -5.07
CA PHE A 96 21.88 11.80 -4.16
C PHE A 96 22.51 11.22 -2.89
N MET A 97 22.69 9.90 -2.77
CA MET A 97 23.32 9.32 -1.59
C MET A 97 24.79 9.72 -1.50
N GLY A 98 25.14 10.47 -0.45
CA GLY A 98 26.50 10.98 -0.25
C GLY A 98 26.73 12.43 -0.70
N TYR A 99 25.75 13.07 -1.34
CA TYR A 99 25.80 14.52 -1.56
C TYR A 99 25.17 15.23 -0.35
N GLU A 100 26.00 15.93 0.44
CA GLU A 100 25.47 17.03 1.24
C GLU A 100 24.99 18.08 0.24
N VAL A 101 23.67 18.22 0.08
CA VAL A 101 23.10 19.39 -0.61
C VAL A 101 23.34 20.59 0.31
N ARG A 102 24.57 21.08 0.30
CA ARG A 102 24.96 22.40 0.73
C ARG A 102 25.50 23.10 -0.49
N GLU A 103 24.65 23.38 -1.47
CA GLU A 103 24.92 24.49 -2.36
C GLU A 103 23.68 24.90 -3.17
N TYR A 104 23.33 26.18 -2.96
CA TYR A 104 22.50 27.09 -3.73
C TYR A 104 20.97 27.12 -3.54
N LEU A 105 20.59 28.20 -2.83
CA LEU A 105 19.33 28.97 -2.75
C LEU A 105 18.31 28.61 -1.64
#